data_AF-A0A0R3C6E2-F1
#
_entry.id   AF-A0A0R3C6E2-F1
#
_cell.length_a   1.000
_cell.length_b   1.000
_cell.length_c   1.000
_cell.angle_alpha   90.00
_cell.angle_beta   90.00
_cell.angle_gamma   90.00
#
_symmetry.space_group_name_H-M   'P 1'
#
loop_
_entity.id
_entity.type
_entity.pdbx_description
1 polymer ?
#
loop_
_entity_poly.entity_id
_entity_poly.type
_entity_poly.pdbx_seq_one_letter_code
_entity_poly.pdbx_strand_id
1 'polypeptide(L)'
;MKRAIRREILTAAATVTLALPAFAQEPPAPTSDKWRAKAGVYAEPGKNFQSDCDESGGLTIDLGRKSVSGYEWSCKVKKINDLGPGSLKVEMVCDDYNLAQNLNPRDPNWDSRQFNEIMFIKQLDAAAISVQKSLNGKLKDPPWRAAYCPLSTQRALAEARLRAEAEAKQKAEEAKRKAEEELALKSAHPQDGVYAALGADFEDRCAKLSDTVVAFAKKSIVTASNKCDIRRMRVQLPDTVRINATCTLQAASGPDAVSVQDPSTTPDRENLMFKKIDDKTVVLWVIKDGRFTGDGRKLSYCSDQVQRAYAVQHRAGKQTRN
;
A
#
# COMPACT_ATOMS: atom_id res chain seq x y z
N MET A 1 -46.37 49.83 72.40
CA MET A 1 -45.82 50.47 73.60
C MET A 1 -44.57 49.72 74.04
N LYS A 2 -43.51 50.47 74.39
CA LYS A 2 -42.49 50.23 75.45
C LYS A 2 -41.79 48.86 75.46
N ARG A 3 -40.54 48.75 75.00
CA ARG A 3 -39.24 49.14 75.61
C ARG A 3 -38.65 48.06 76.55
N ALA A 4 -37.41 47.68 76.20
CA ALA A 4 -36.22 47.55 77.07
C ALA A 4 -36.12 46.38 78.06
N ILE A 5 -34.96 45.91 78.54
CA ILE A 5 -33.48 45.98 78.33
C ILE A 5 -32.92 44.96 79.37
N ARG A 6 -31.80 44.27 79.09
CA ARG A 6 -30.66 43.91 80.01
C ARG A 6 -29.72 42.93 79.28
N ARG A 7 -28.52 43.29 78.80
CA ARG A 7 -27.19 43.58 79.42
C ARG A 7 -26.64 42.45 80.31
N GLU A 8 -25.50 41.85 79.93
CA GLU A 8 -24.14 41.83 80.55
C GLU A 8 -23.19 41.12 79.54
N ILE A 9 -22.20 41.76 78.88
CA ILE A 9 -20.81 42.15 79.22
C ILE A 9 -19.90 41.01 79.69
N LEU A 10 -18.91 40.62 78.87
CA LEU A 10 -17.52 40.42 79.29
C LEU A 10 -16.54 40.56 78.10
N THR A 11 -15.28 40.80 78.43
CA THR A 11 -14.39 41.77 77.78
C THR A 11 -13.18 41.13 77.09
N ALA A 12 -12.78 41.71 75.95
CA ALA A 12 -11.44 41.86 75.34
C ALA A 12 -10.42 40.70 75.25
N ALA A 13 -9.92 40.45 74.02
CA ALA A 13 -8.51 40.56 73.67
C ALA A 13 -8.33 40.67 72.14
N ALA A 14 -7.40 41.51 71.72
CA ALA A 14 -7.20 41.98 70.36
C ALA A 14 -6.39 41.02 69.48
N THR A 15 -6.67 41.02 68.17
CA THR A 15 -5.64 40.92 67.10
C THR A 15 -6.15 41.68 65.87
N VAL A 16 -5.44 42.76 65.55
CA VAL A 16 -5.63 43.52 64.30
C VAL A 16 -4.95 42.74 63.18
N THR A 17 -5.73 42.29 62.20
CA THR A 17 -5.21 41.97 60.86
C THR A 17 -5.93 42.86 59.87
N LEU A 18 -5.23 43.90 59.41
CA LEU A 18 -5.65 44.74 58.29
C LEU A 18 -5.56 43.93 57.00
N ALA A 19 -6.68 43.36 56.56
CA ALA A 19 -6.84 42.87 55.21
C ALA A 19 -7.19 44.06 54.30
N LEU A 20 -6.22 44.49 53.49
CA LEU A 20 -6.45 45.38 52.36
C LEU A 20 -7.51 44.76 51.43
N PRO A 21 -8.44 45.55 50.85
CA PRO A 21 -9.38 45.02 49.87
C PRO A 21 -8.57 44.61 48.64
N ALA A 22 -8.53 43.30 48.40
CA ALA A 22 -8.04 42.75 47.15
C ALA A 22 -8.90 43.35 46.03
N PHE A 23 -8.28 44.18 45.19
CA PHE A 23 -8.83 44.52 43.89
C PHE A 23 -9.18 43.21 43.20
N ALA A 24 -10.45 43.04 42.88
CA ALA A 24 -10.90 42.00 41.98
C ALA A 24 -10.13 42.17 40.67
N GLN A 25 -9.08 41.37 40.49
CA GLN A 25 -8.44 41.22 39.20
C GLN A 25 -9.51 40.66 38.28
N GLU A 26 -9.96 41.50 37.35
CA GLU A 26 -10.71 41.06 36.18
C GLU A 26 -9.96 39.84 35.64
N PRO A 27 -10.63 38.68 35.51
CA PRO A 27 -9.97 37.47 35.07
C PRO A 27 -9.24 37.79 33.76
N PRO A 28 -7.96 37.36 33.61
CA PRO A 28 -7.23 37.61 32.38
C PRO A 28 -8.12 37.18 31.22
N ALA A 29 -8.33 38.10 30.26
CA ALA A 29 -9.09 37.84 29.06
C ALA A 29 -8.71 36.46 28.54
N PRO A 30 -9.69 35.59 28.18
CA PRO A 30 -9.40 34.24 27.75
C PRO A 30 -8.32 34.32 26.69
N THR A 31 -7.20 33.63 26.92
CA THR A 31 -6.10 33.51 25.98
C THR A 31 -6.74 33.21 24.64
N SER A 32 -6.66 34.16 23.70
CA SER A 32 -7.38 34.06 22.42
C SER A 32 -7.10 32.68 21.85
N ASP A 33 -8.14 31.83 21.77
CA ASP A 33 -8.02 30.52 21.18
C ASP A 33 -7.31 30.70 19.84
N LYS A 34 -6.18 30.01 19.66
CA LYS A 34 -5.36 30.15 18.46
C LYS A 34 -6.20 29.80 17.24
N TRP A 35 -6.71 30.83 16.57
CA TRP A 35 -7.64 30.67 15.48
C TRP A 35 -7.03 29.81 14.36
N ARG A 36 -7.83 28.95 13.75
CA ARG A 36 -7.45 28.13 12.59
C ARG A 36 -8.52 28.22 11.53
N ALA A 37 -8.10 28.24 10.27
CA ALA A 37 -9.03 28.04 9.15
C ALA A 37 -9.73 26.69 9.32
N LYS A 38 -11.05 26.66 9.07
CA LYS A 38 -11.85 25.44 9.11
C LYS A 38 -11.33 24.47 8.03
N ALA A 39 -11.35 23.18 8.33
CA ALA A 39 -11.06 22.19 7.31
C ALA A 39 -12.19 22.17 6.28
N GLY A 40 -11.84 22.12 5.00
CA GLY A 40 -12.80 22.03 3.91
C GLY A 40 -12.39 22.81 2.66
N VAL A 41 -13.36 22.96 1.76
CA VAL A 41 -13.19 23.68 0.49
C VAL A 41 -13.64 25.12 0.61
N TYR A 42 -12.86 25.99 -0.02
CA TYR A 42 -13.09 27.40 -0.16
C TYR A 42 -13.05 27.76 -1.64
N ALA A 43 -13.94 28.67 -2.06
CA ALA A 43 -13.98 29.17 -3.43
C ALA A 43 -14.05 30.70 -3.43
N GLU A 44 -13.71 31.31 -4.57
CA GLU A 44 -13.84 32.76 -4.71
C GLU A 44 -15.34 33.13 -4.74
N PRO A 45 -15.81 34.07 -3.89
CA PRO A 45 -17.21 34.45 -3.91
C PRO A 45 -17.53 35.21 -5.20
N GLY A 46 -18.70 34.95 -5.79
CA GLY A 46 -19.11 35.60 -7.04
C GLY A 46 -20.30 34.93 -7.69
N LYS A 47 -20.56 35.28 -8.95
CA LYS A 47 -21.67 34.71 -9.74
C LYS A 47 -21.52 33.19 -9.95
N ASN A 48 -20.30 32.68 -9.92
CA ASN A 48 -19.97 31.27 -10.17
C ASN A 48 -19.68 30.47 -8.88
N PHE A 49 -19.89 31.06 -7.70
CA PHE A 49 -19.47 30.47 -6.42
C PHE A 49 -19.93 29.03 -6.22
N GLN A 50 -21.16 28.69 -6.62
CA GLN A 50 -21.66 27.32 -6.51
C GLN A 50 -20.89 26.37 -7.45
N SER A 51 -20.65 26.77 -8.70
CA SER A 51 -19.85 26.00 -9.65
C SER A 51 -18.42 25.81 -9.13
N ASP A 52 -17.80 26.88 -8.63
CA ASP A 52 -16.43 26.87 -8.12
C ASP A 52 -16.27 25.99 -6.85
N CYS A 53 -17.37 25.80 -6.11
CA CYS A 53 -17.43 24.88 -4.98
C CYS A 53 -17.64 23.43 -5.40
N ASP A 54 -18.43 23.18 -6.44
CA ASP A 54 -18.76 21.83 -6.90
C ASP A 54 -17.67 21.25 -7.83
N GLU A 55 -16.97 22.11 -8.57
CA GLU A 55 -15.77 21.77 -9.33
C GLU A 55 -14.58 21.65 -8.39
N SER A 56 -13.81 20.58 -8.50
CA SER A 56 -12.63 20.26 -7.67
C SER A 56 -11.46 21.27 -7.80
N GLY A 57 -11.70 22.47 -8.33
CA GLY A 57 -10.73 23.54 -8.52
C GLY A 57 -10.61 24.52 -7.35
N GLY A 58 -11.54 24.49 -6.39
CA GLY A 58 -11.47 25.32 -5.18
C GLY A 58 -10.25 25.05 -4.30
N LEU A 59 -9.92 26.00 -3.43
CA LEU A 59 -8.87 25.87 -2.42
C LEU A 59 -9.35 24.93 -1.31
N THR A 60 -8.72 23.78 -1.16
CA THR A 60 -8.95 22.87 -0.03
C THR A 60 -7.90 23.11 1.05
N ILE A 61 -8.35 23.39 2.27
CA ILE A 61 -7.47 23.52 3.44
C ILE A 61 -7.81 22.42 4.43
N ASP A 62 -6.81 21.67 4.87
CA ASP A 62 -6.92 20.72 5.98
C ASP A 62 -5.63 20.77 6.80
N LEU A 63 -5.55 21.77 7.68
CA LEU A 63 -4.38 21.99 8.54
C LEU A 63 -4.20 20.87 9.57
N GLY A 64 -5.27 20.16 9.95
CA GLY A 64 -5.22 19.00 10.85
C GLY A 64 -4.49 17.81 10.22
N ARG A 65 -4.70 17.60 8.91
CA ARG A 65 -3.98 16.59 8.13
C ARG A 65 -2.75 17.12 7.40
N LYS A 66 -2.34 18.35 7.70
CA LYS A 66 -1.17 19.02 7.12
C LYS A 66 -1.20 19.05 5.59
N SER A 67 -2.35 19.35 5.00
CA SER A 67 -2.51 19.44 3.54
C SER A 67 -3.25 20.70 3.12
N VAL A 68 -2.79 21.30 2.02
CA VAL A 68 -3.48 22.36 1.29
C VAL A 68 -3.41 22.01 -0.19
N SER A 69 -4.51 22.09 -0.91
CA SER A 69 -4.53 21.78 -2.35
C SER A 69 -5.45 22.73 -3.10
N GLY A 70 -5.26 22.79 -4.41
CA GLY A 70 -6.17 23.48 -5.33
C GLY A 70 -6.16 22.78 -6.67
N TYR A 71 -6.68 23.45 -7.69
CA TYR A 71 -6.70 22.93 -9.05
C TYR A 71 -5.28 22.54 -9.53
N GLU A 72 -5.04 21.25 -9.74
CA GLU A 72 -3.78 20.70 -10.31
C GLU A 72 -2.51 20.92 -9.47
N TRP A 73 -2.65 21.27 -8.19
CA TRP A 73 -1.51 21.33 -7.26
C TRP A 73 -1.89 20.84 -5.87
N SER A 74 -0.93 20.24 -5.18
CA SER A 74 -1.12 19.79 -3.79
C SER A 74 0.12 20.11 -2.96
N CYS A 75 -0.10 20.53 -1.71
CA CYS A 75 0.96 20.94 -0.81
C CYS A 75 0.86 20.22 0.52
N LYS A 76 2.00 19.72 0.98
CA LYS A 76 2.18 19.19 2.33
C LYS A 76 2.66 20.30 3.26
N VAL A 77 1.89 20.56 4.31
CA VAL A 77 2.23 21.56 5.33
C VAL A 77 3.39 21.05 6.19
N LYS A 78 4.47 21.84 6.23
CA LYS A 78 5.64 21.63 7.09
C LYS A 78 5.43 22.30 8.45
N LYS A 79 5.02 23.56 8.45
CA LYS A 79 4.95 24.40 9.64
C LYS A 79 3.80 25.39 9.56
N ILE A 80 3.17 25.67 10.69
CA ILE A 80 2.17 26.74 10.82
C ILE A 80 2.70 27.69 11.88
N ASN A 81 2.87 28.96 11.53
CA ASN A 81 3.23 30.03 12.45
C ASN A 81 2.04 30.98 12.61
N ASP A 82 1.69 31.27 13.85
CA ASP A 82 0.70 32.31 14.18
C ASP A 82 1.34 33.70 14.02
N LEU A 83 0.74 34.57 13.21
CA LEU A 83 1.22 35.94 12.98
C LEU A 83 0.48 36.98 13.84
N GLY A 84 -0.62 36.58 14.48
CA GLY A 84 -1.50 37.43 15.26
C GLY A 84 -2.93 36.89 15.25
N PRO A 85 -3.88 37.57 15.92
CA PRO A 85 -5.28 37.17 15.90
C PRO A 85 -5.80 36.98 14.47
N GLY A 86 -6.36 35.79 14.20
CA GLY A 86 -6.92 35.45 12.90
C GLY A 86 -5.92 35.39 11.72
N SER A 87 -4.60 35.36 11.97
CA SER A 87 -3.60 35.42 10.88
C SER A 87 -2.54 34.33 11.01
N LEU A 88 -2.30 33.59 9.93
CA LEU A 88 -1.42 32.43 9.85
C LEU A 88 -0.42 32.56 8.71
N LYS A 89 0.80 32.06 8.94
CA LYS A 89 1.79 31.73 7.92
C LYS A 89 1.97 30.21 7.87
N VAL A 90 1.66 29.61 6.73
CA VAL A 90 1.78 28.18 6.48
C VAL A 90 2.98 27.94 5.56
N GLU A 91 4.00 27.26 6.05
CA GLU A 91 5.14 26.81 5.26
C GLU A 91 4.85 25.39 4.74
N MET A 92 5.08 25.16 3.46
CA MET A 92 4.65 23.93 2.79
C MET A 92 5.61 23.51 1.66
N VAL A 93 5.46 22.26 1.25
CA VAL A 93 6.09 21.71 0.05
C VAL A 93 5.01 21.34 -0.93
N CYS A 94 5.03 21.97 -2.08
CA CYS A 94 4.05 21.80 -3.12
C CYS A 94 4.59 20.95 -4.26
N ASP A 95 3.73 20.06 -4.73
CA ASP A 95 3.79 19.42 -6.04
C ASP A 95 2.85 20.20 -6.96
N ASP A 96 3.43 20.84 -7.96
CA ASP A 96 2.74 21.69 -8.93
C ASP A 96 3.29 21.37 -10.32
N TYR A 97 2.61 20.44 -10.97
CA TYR A 97 2.99 19.89 -12.27
C TYR A 97 3.10 21.00 -13.33
N ASN A 98 2.13 21.92 -13.36
CA ASN A 98 2.09 23.01 -14.34
C ASN A 98 3.23 24.00 -14.13
N LEU A 99 3.50 24.37 -12.87
CA LEU A 99 4.63 25.24 -12.57
C LEU A 99 5.95 24.58 -13.00
N ALA A 100 6.15 23.30 -12.66
CA ALA A 100 7.37 22.59 -13.01
C ALA A 100 7.59 22.45 -14.52
N GLN A 101 6.53 22.16 -15.28
CA GLN A 101 6.59 22.04 -16.74
C GLN A 101 6.99 23.34 -17.43
N ASN A 102 6.60 24.49 -16.87
CA ASN A 102 6.75 25.81 -17.48
C ASN A 102 7.96 26.61 -16.97
N LEU A 103 8.88 26.00 -16.20
CA LEU A 103 10.12 26.65 -15.79
C LEU A 103 11.06 26.90 -16.97
N ASN A 104 11.79 28.01 -16.93
CA ASN A 104 12.84 28.34 -17.91
C ASN A 104 14.17 28.67 -17.19
N PRO A 105 15.26 27.92 -17.45
CA PRO A 105 15.30 26.68 -18.22
C PRO A 105 14.49 25.56 -17.56
N ARG A 106 13.90 24.69 -18.38
CA ARG A 106 13.11 23.55 -17.89
C ARG A 106 14.01 22.57 -17.16
N ASP A 107 13.58 22.15 -15.97
CA ASP A 107 14.26 21.13 -15.20
C ASP A 107 14.14 19.77 -15.91
N PRO A 108 15.24 19.02 -16.14
CA PRO A 108 15.16 17.66 -16.66
C PRO A 108 14.29 16.72 -15.81
N ASN A 109 14.21 16.95 -14.50
CA ASN A 109 13.44 16.16 -13.53
C ASN A 109 12.18 16.91 -13.04
N TRP A 110 11.60 17.75 -13.90
CA TRP A 110 10.46 18.59 -13.56
C TRP A 110 9.25 17.79 -13.02
N ASP A 111 9.06 16.54 -13.42
CA ASP A 111 7.97 15.66 -12.99
C ASP A 111 8.04 15.26 -11.49
N SER A 112 9.23 15.32 -10.90
CA SER A 112 9.47 15.04 -9.48
C SER A 112 9.79 16.30 -8.68
N ARG A 113 9.73 17.47 -9.32
CA ARG A 113 10.16 18.73 -8.73
C ARG A 113 9.19 19.21 -7.67
N GLN A 114 9.72 19.54 -6.50
CA GLN A 114 8.97 20.08 -5.39
C GLN A 114 9.35 21.54 -5.12
N PHE A 115 8.34 22.32 -4.71
CA PHE A 115 8.50 23.75 -4.43
C PHE A 115 8.29 24.03 -2.95
N ASN A 116 9.24 24.72 -2.32
CA ASN A 116 9.04 25.24 -0.97
C ASN A 116 8.25 26.54 -1.06
N GLU A 117 7.00 26.50 -0.59
CA GLU A 117 6.09 27.63 -0.67
C GLU A 117 5.62 28.07 0.72
N ILE A 118 5.12 29.30 0.76
CA ILE A 118 4.51 29.92 1.92
C ILE A 118 3.11 30.37 1.52
N MET A 119 2.13 30.15 2.39
CA MET A 119 0.79 30.70 2.27
C MET A 119 0.43 31.52 3.50
N PHE A 120 -0.06 32.72 3.26
CA PHE A 120 -0.65 33.56 4.29
C PHE A 120 -2.16 33.37 4.26
N ILE A 121 -2.74 33.15 5.45
CA ILE A 121 -4.19 33.00 5.62
C ILE A 121 -4.62 33.99 6.69
N LYS A 122 -5.58 34.86 6.35
CA LYS A 122 -6.14 35.85 7.27
C LYS A 122 -7.66 35.67 7.35
N GLN A 123 -8.20 35.60 8.56
CA GLN A 123 -9.63 35.61 8.79
C GLN A 123 -10.22 36.96 8.37
N LEU A 124 -11.28 36.91 7.56
CA LEU A 124 -12.06 38.10 7.24
C LEU A 124 -13.35 38.11 8.07
N ASP A 125 -14.05 36.98 8.11
CA ASP A 125 -15.27 36.80 8.88
C ASP A 125 -15.45 35.31 9.30
N ALA A 126 -16.65 34.90 9.69
CA ALA A 126 -16.95 33.53 10.13
C ALA A 126 -16.93 32.48 9.00
N ALA A 127 -17.06 32.92 7.75
CA ALA A 127 -17.17 32.08 6.56
C ALA A 127 -16.12 32.42 5.48
N ALA A 128 -15.42 33.54 5.56
CA ALA A 128 -14.43 33.95 4.56
C ALA A 128 -13.04 34.21 5.15
N ILE A 129 -12.04 33.92 4.32
CA ILE A 129 -10.63 34.15 4.56
C ILE A 129 -10.01 34.91 3.38
N SER A 130 -8.90 35.58 3.64
CA SER A 130 -7.99 36.08 2.60
C SER A 130 -6.78 35.17 2.52
N VAL A 131 -6.41 34.77 1.32
CA VAL A 131 -5.33 33.81 1.06
C VAL A 131 -4.34 34.40 0.09
N GLN A 132 -3.06 34.26 0.38
CA GLN A 132 -1.99 34.60 -0.54
C GLN A 132 -0.95 33.48 -0.54
N LYS A 133 -0.68 32.89 -1.70
CA LYS A 133 0.30 31.80 -1.87
C LYS A 133 1.53 32.33 -2.60
N SER A 134 2.72 31.90 -2.21
CA SER A 134 3.89 32.06 -3.08
C SER A 134 3.88 31.03 -4.21
N LEU A 135 4.49 31.38 -5.33
CA LEU A 135 4.75 30.51 -6.46
C LEU A 135 6.22 30.62 -6.82
N ASN A 136 6.91 29.47 -6.79
CA ASN A 136 8.35 29.35 -6.86
C ASN A 136 9.07 30.29 -5.87
N GLY A 137 8.59 30.33 -4.62
CA GLY A 137 9.13 31.16 -3.54
C GLY A 137 8.86 32.67 -3.66
N LYS A 138 8.05 33.10 -4.64
CA LYS A 138 7.71 34.53 -4.86
C LYS A 138 6.22 34.78 -4.63
N LEU A 139 5.89 35.80 -3.85
CA LEU A 139 4.53 36.32 -3.73
C LEU A 139 4.25 37.25 -4.91
N LYS A 140 3.75 36.71 -6.02
CA LYS A 140 3.40 37.52 -7.20
C LYS A 140 1.95 37.99 -7.17
N ASP A 141 1.05 37.10 -6.77
CA ASP A 141 -0.37 37.37 -6.81
C ASP A 141 -0.83 38.12 -5.55
N PRO A 142 -1.79 39.05 -5.67
CA PRO A 142 -2.38 39.70 -4.51
C PRO A 142 -3.15 38.66 -3.67
N PRO A 143 -3.34 38.93 -2.36
CA PRO A 143 -4.24 38.12 -1.56
C PRO A 143 -5.65 38.16 -2.15
N TRP A 144 -6.28 36.99 -2.30
CA TRP A 144 -7.65 36.86 -2.81
C TRP A 144 -8.60 36.40 -1.69
N ARG A 145 -9.90 36.64 -1.86
CA ARG A 145 -10.93 36.28 -0.87
C ARG A 145 -11.48 34.90 -1.19
N ALA A 146 -11.43 33.99 -0.22
CA ALA A 146 -12.00 32.65 -0.33
C ALA A 146 -13.13 32.48 0.70
N ALA A 147 -14.33 32.15 0.24
CA ALA A 147 -15.48 31.85 1.07
C ALA A 147 -15.66 30.34 1.23
N TYR A 148 -16.05 29.91 2.43
CA TYR A 148 -16.27 28.50 2.76
C TYR A 148 -17.46 27.97 1.98
N CYS A 149 -17.25 26.87 1.25
CA CYS A 149 -18.29 26.27 0.43
C CYS A 149 -19.47 25.75 1.26
N PRO A 150 -20.68 25.66 0.66
CA PRO A 150 -21.88 25.18 1.34
C PRO A 150 -21.69 23.82 2.02
N LEU A 151 -22.43 23.59 3.11
CA LEU A 151 -22.33 22.35 3.89
C LEU A 151 -22.62 21.08 3.06
N SER A 152 -23.47 21.17 2.03
CA SER A 152 -23.72 20.07 1.10
C SER A 152 -22.45 19.64 0.38
N THR A 153 -21.70 20.59 -0.18
CA THR A 153 -20.41 20.37 -0.84
C THR A 153 -19.38 19.79 0.14
N GLN A 154 -19.28 20.35 1.35
CA GLN A 154 -18.35 19.85 2.37
C GLN A 154 -18.63 18.37 2.73
N ARG A 155 -19.92 18.02 2.89
CA ARG A 155 -20.33 16.64 3.20
C ARG A 155 -20.03 15.69 2.06
N ALA A 156 -20.38 16.06 0.82
CA ALA A 156 -20.12 15.24 -0.36
C ALA A 156 -18.62 14.90 -0.51
N LEU A 157 -17.75 15.89 -0.30
CA LEU A 157 -16.30 15.69 -0.35
C LEU A 157 -15.76 14.84 0.81
N ALA A 158 -16.28 15.04 2.03
CA ALA A 158 -15.92 14.21 3.17
C ALA A 158 -16.30 12.73 2.94
N GLU A 159 -17.50 12.47 2.40
CA GLU A 159 -17.95 11.13 2.04
C GLU A 159 -17.09 10.51 0.92
N ALA A 160 -16.82 11.27 -0.14
CA ALA A 160 -15.96 10.82 -1.24
C ALA A 160 -14.55 10.44 -0.74
N ARG A 161 -14.00 11.25 0.16
CA ARG A 161 -12.70 10.99 0.78
C ARG A 161 -12.70 9.72 1.63
N LEU A 162 -13.73 9.50 2.45
CA LEU A 162 -13.86 8.28 3.25
C LEU A 162 -13.96 7.03 2.38
N ARG A 163 -14.70 7.10 1.26
CA ARG A 163 -14.77 6.01 0.27
C ARG A 163 -13.41 5.75 -0.36
N ALA A 164 -12.71 6.79 -0.82
CA ALA A 164 -11.38 6.67 -1.41
C ALA A 164 -10.36 6.05 -0.42
N GLU A 165 -10.41 6.44 0.86
CA GLU A 165 -9.56 5.86 1.90
C GLU A 165 -9.88 4.38 2.16
N ALA A 166 -11.16 3.99 2.15
CA ALA A 166 -11.57 2.60 2.30
C ALA A 166 -11.13 1.75 1.09
N GLU A 167 -11.33 2.24 -0.13
CA GLU A 167 -10.88 1.57 -1.35
C GLU A 167 -9.35 1.43 -1.40
N ALA A 168 -8.61 2.46 -1.00
CA ALA A 168 -7.15 2.42 -0.93
C ALA A 168 -6.66 1.36 0.08
N LYS A 169 -7.29 1.28 1.25
CA LYS A 169 -7.00 0.24 2.25
C LYS A 169 -7.27 -1.15 1.72
N GLN A 170 -8.42 -1.36 1.07
CA GLN A 170 -8.77 -2.65 0.48
C GLN A 170 -7.77 -3.07 -0.61
N LYS A 171 -7.40 -2.15 -1.51
CA LYS A 171 -6.40 -2.40 -2.56
C LYS A 171 -5.02 -2.73 -1.96
N ALA A 172 -4.62 -2.05 -0.89
CA ALA A 172 -3.36 -2.32 -0.20
C ALA A 172 -3.37 -3.70 0.47
N GLU A 173 -4.46 -4.10 1.11
CA GLU A 173 -4.62 -5.43 1.70
C GLU A 173 -4.63 -6.54 0.64
N GLU A 174 -5.33 -6.33 -0.47
CA GLU A 174 -5.31 -7.27 -1.60
C GLU A 174 -3.91 -7.40 -2.21
N ALA A 175 -3.19 -6.29 -2.39
CA ALA A 175 -1.82 -6.29 -2.88
C ALA A 175 -0.88 -7.03 -1.91
N LYS A 176 -1.04 -6.81 -0.60
CA LYS A 176 -0.29 -7.54 0.44
C LYS A 176 -0.57 -9.04 0.37
N ARG A 177 -1.83 -9.44 0.28
CA ARG A 177 -2.22 -10.86 0.16
C ARG A 177 -1.66 -11.50 -1.11
N LYS A 178 -1.70 -10.81 -2.25
CA LYS A 178 -1.09 -11.29 -3.50
C LYS A 178 0.42 -11.45 -3.38
N ALA A 179 1.10 -10.51 -2.72
CA ALA A 179 2.54 -10.59 -2.50
C ALA A 179 2.91 -11.76 -1.56
N GLU A 180 2.12 -12.00 -0.51
CA GLU A 180 2.28 -13.15 0.38
C GLU A 180 2.03 -14.47 -0.35
N GLU A 181 0.99 -14.56 -1.19
CA GLU A 181 0.72 -15.74 -2.03
C GLU A 181 1.86 -15.99 -3.02
N GLU A 182 2.37 -14.95 -3.68
CA GLU A 182 3.51 -15.06 -4.60
C GLU A 182 4.79 -15.50 -3.88
N LEU A 183 5.04 -14.99 -2.68
CA LEU A 183 6.18 -15.40 -1.85
C LEU A 183 6.05 -16.85 -1.41
N ALA A 184 4.87 -17.26 -0.93
CA ALA A 184 4.57 -18.64 -0.56
C ALA A 184 4.74 -19.57 -1.77
N LEU A 185 4.29 -19.14 -2.95
CA LEU A 185 4.48 -19.84 -4.20
C LEU A 185 5.98 -20.02 -4.47
N LYS A 186 6.77 -18.95 -4.53
CA LYS A 186 8.23 -19.02 -4.76
C LYS A 186 8.97 -19.92 -3.76
N SER A 187 8.56 -19.92 -2.49
CA SER A 187 9.19 -20.73 -1.45
C SER A 187 8.88 -22.23 -1.60
N ALA A 188 7.63 -22.55 -1.94
CA ALA A 188 7.15 -23.94 -2.07
C ALA A 188 7.57 -24.61 -3.38
N HIS A 189 8.00 -23.84 -4.40
CA HIS A 189 8.40 -24.40 -5.70
C HIS A 189 9.71 -25.20 -5.59
N PRO A 190 9.73 -26.46 -6.06
CA PRO A 190 10.97 -27.12 -6.44
C PRO A 190 11.78 -26.26 -7.42
N GLN A 191 13.10 -26.40 -7.38
CA GLN A 191 13.98 -25.76 -8.35
C GLN A 191 13.69 -26.28 -9.76
N ASP A 192 13.80 -25.42 -10.77
CA ASP A 192 13.77 -25.87 -12.16
C ASP A 192 15.06 -26.67 -12.44
N GLY A 193 14.94 -27.88 -12.96
CA GLY A 193 16.07 -28.71 -13.33
C GLY A 193 15.76 -30.21 -13.38
N VAL A 194 16.84 -30.99 -13.41
CA VAL A 194 16.81 -32.45 -13.52
C VAL A 194 16.82 -33.06 -12.13
N TYR A 195 15.95 -34.04 -11.93
CA TYR A 195 15.78 -34.79 -10.69
C TYR A 195 15.82 -36.29 -10.98
N ALA A 196 16.39 -37.06 -10.06
CA ALA A 196 16.38 -38.52 -10.10
C ALA A 196 16.12 -39.11 -8.71
N ALA A 197 15.54 -40.30 -8.66
CA ALA A 197 15.45 -41.06 -7.41
C ALA A 197 16.85 -41.48 -6.97
N LEU A 198 17.14 -41.51 -5.67
CA LEU A 198 18.43 -41.99 -5.17
C LEU A 198 18.59 -43.50 -5.40
N GLY A 199 19.81 -43.95 -5.73
CA GLY A 199 20.14 -45.35 -6.00
C GLY A 199 21.56 -45.52 -6.52
N ALA A 200 22.00 -46.76 -6.72
CA ALA A 200 23.36 -47.08 -7.20
C ALA A 200 23.68 -46.49 -8.60
N ASP A 201 22.65 -46.21 -9.39
CA ASP A 201 22.67 -45.67 -10.75
C ASP A 201 22.19 -44.21 -10.81
N PHE A 202 22.18 -43.49 -9.68
CA PHE A 202 21.70 -42.11 -9.58
C PHE A 202 22.33 -41.16 -10.62
N GLU A 203 23.66 -41.13 -10.72
CA GLU A 203 24.36 -40.24 -11.66
C GLU A 203 24.10 -40.63 -13.13
N ASP A 204 23.94 -41.92 -13.43
CA ASP A 204 23.62 -42.39 -14.77
C ASP A 204 22.19 -41.97 -15.18
N ARG A 205 21.21 -42.13 -14.28
CA ARG A 205 19.84 -41.64 -14.49
C ARG A 205 19.76 -40.12 -14.65
N CYS A 206 20.57 -39.40 -13.87
CA CYS A 206 20.71 -37.95 -14.01
C CYS A 206 21.30 -37.55 -15.37
N ALA A 207 22.38 -38.20 -15.81
CA ALA A 207 23.01 -37.91 -17.09
C ALA A 207 22.10 -38.22 -18.29
N LYS A 208 21.27 -39.25 -18.18
CA LYS A 208 20.30 -39.68 -19.21
C LYS A 208 18.95 -38.98 -19.13
N LEU A 209 18.76 -38.06 -18.18
CA LEU A 209 17.48 -37.36 -17.93
C LEU A 209 16.29 -38.32 -17.74
N SER A 210 16.54 -39.51 -17.19
CA SER A 210 15.60 -40.64 -17.28
C SER A 210 14.41 -40.53 -16.32
N ASP A 211 14.52 -39.77 -15.23
CA ASP A 211 13.54 -39.79 -14.16
C ASP A 211 12.55 -38.64 -14.22
N THR A 212 12.98 -37.42 -13.90
CA THR A 212 12.08 -36.26 -13.87
C THR A 212 12.83 -34.98 -14.19
N VAL A 213 12.26 -34.18 -15.07
CA VAL A 213 12.69 -32.82 -15.36
C VAL A 213 11.55 -31.88 -14.99
N VAL A 214 11.81 -30.98 -14.05
CA VAL A 214 10.85 -29.98 -13.59
C VAL A 214 11.24 -28.65 -14.21
N ALA A 215 10.32 -28.02 -14.94
CA ALA A 215 10.54 -26.72 -15.56
C ALA A 215 9.31 -25.83 -15.37
N PHE A 216 9.12 -25.32 -14.16
CA PHE A 216 8.03 -24.41 -13.82
C PHE A 216 8.06 -23.13 -14.62
N ALA A 217 9.24 -22.56 -14.89
CA ALA A 217 9.36 -21.37 -15.74
C ALA A 217 8.84 -21.60 -17.16
N LYS A 218 8.93 -22.85 -17.64
CA LYS A 218 8.39 -23.29 -18.95
C LYS A 218 7.02 -23.93 -18.84
N LYS A 219 6.41 -23.95 -17.65
CA LYS A 219 5.14 -24.62 -17.34
C LYS A 219 5.11 -26.07 -17.82
N SER A 220 6.18 -26.83 -17.61
CA SER A 220 6.27 -28.23 -18.05
C SER A 220 6.96 -29.12 -17.03
N ILE A 221 6.52 -30.36 -16.93
CA ILE A 221 7.15 -31.43 -16.17
C ILE A 221 7.27 -32.63 -17.08
N VAL A 222 8.48 -33.16 -17.23
CA VAL A 222 8.72 -34.39 -17.97
C VAL A 222 9.11 -35.46 -16.96
N THR A 223 8.48 -36.61 -17.04
CA THR A 223 8.82 -37.81 -16.28
C THR A 223 9.25 -38.90 -17.26
N ALA A 224 9.78 -40.01 -16.77
CA ALA A 224 10.22 -41.16 -17.57
C ALA A 224 9.22 -41.63 -18.66
N SER A 225 7.93 -41.41 -18.43
CA SER A 225 6.81 -41.97 -19.20
C SER A 225 5.81 -40.92 -19.68
N ASN A 226 5.88 -39.68 -19.17
CA ASN A 226 4.86 -38.67 -19.42
C ASN A 226 5.46 -37.28 -19.56
N LYS A 227 4.91 -36.50 -20.48
CA LYS A 227 5.13 -35.06 -20.57
C LYS A 227 3.87 -34.34 -20.12
N CYS A 228 4.00 -33.44 -19.16
CA CYS A 228 2.91 -32.72 -18.54
C CYS A 228 3.07 -31.21 -18.74
N ASP A 229 2.01 -30.56 -19.25
CA ASP A 229 1.93 -29.10 -19.40
C ASP A 229 1.13 -28.50 -18.23
N ILE A 230 1.77 -27.63 -17.46
CA ILE A 230 1.21 -27.01 -16.26
C ILE A 230 0.21 -25.91 -16.66
N ARG A 231 -1.04 -26.08 -16.25
CA ARG A 231 -2.12 -25.09 -16.42
C ARG A 231 -2.22 -24.13 -15.25
N ARG A 232 -2.16 -24.66 -14.03
CA ARG A 232 -2.32 -23.89 -12.79
C ARG A 232 -1.53 -24.56 -11.67
N MET A 233 -1.00 -23.75 -10.77
CA MET A 233 -0.33 -24.20 -9.55
C MET A 233 -0.98 -23.51 -8.37
N ARG A 234 -1.07 -24.21 -7.24
CA ARG A 234 -1.60 -23.68 -5.99
C ARG A 234 -0.76 -24.21 -4.84
N VAL A 235 -0.31 -23.32 -3.97
CA VAL A 235 0.29 -23.72 -2.69
C VAL A 235 -0.82 -24.27 -1.81
N GLN A 236 -0.68 -25.52 -1.38
CA GLN A 236 -1.64 -26.15 -0.47
C GLN A 236 -1.15 -26.05 0.98
N LEU A 237 0.16 -26.17 1.18
CA LEU A 237 0.88 -25.97 2.45
C LEU A 237 2.22 -25.26 2.13
N PRO A 238 2.89 -24.63 3.11
CA PRO A 238 4.11 -23.85 2.87
C PRO A 238 5.22 -24.56 2.09
N ASP A 239 5.26 -25.90 2.14
CA ASP A 239 6.21 -26.76 1.45
C ASP A 239 5.57 -27.59 0.32
N THR A 240 4.28 -27.43 0.07
CA THR A 240 3.50 -28.32 -0.80
C THR A 240 2.77 -27.54 -1.90
N VAL A 241 3.05 -27.89 -3.16
CA VAL A 241 2.41 -27.31 -4.35
C VAL A 241 1.56 -28.37 -5.04
N ARG A 242 0.28 -28.06 -5.24
CA ARG A 242 -0.63 -28.83 -6.08
C ARG A 242 -0.63 -28.28 -7.50
N ILE A 243 -0.44 -29.16 -8.47
CA ILE A 243 -0.26 -28.80 -9.87
C ILE A 243 -1.40 -29.39 -10.70
N ASN A 244 -2.11 -28.50 -11.36
CA ASN A 244 -3.03 -28.83 -12.43
C ASN A 244 -2.22 -28.85 -13.73
N ALA A 245 -2.05 -30.05 -14.29
CA ALA A 245 -1.32 -30.26 -15.54
C ALA A 245 -2.09 -31.19 -16.48
N THR A 246 -1.92 -30.95 -17.78
CA THR A 246 -2.36 -31.85 -18.85
C THR A 246 -1.18 -32.72 -19.25
N CYS A 247 -1.27 -34.03 -19.01
CA CYS A 247 -0.20 -34.96 -19.36
C CYS A 247 -0.48 -35.69 -20.68
N THR A 248 0.58 -36.13 -21.34
CA THR A 248 0.54 -37.02 -22.50
C THR A 248 1.60 -38.09 -22.31
N LEU A 249 1.25 -39.34 -22.61
CA LEU A 249 2.19 -40.45 -22.62
C LEU A 249 3.32 -40.20 -23.62
N GLN A 250 4.55 -40.49 -23.19
CA GLN A 250 5.75 -40.55 -24.02
C GLN A 250 6.25 -42.01 -23.99
N ALA A 251 6.84 -42.49 -25.08
CA ALA A 251 7.38 -43.85 -25.14
C ALA A 251 8.32 -44.10 -23.95
N ALA A 252 7.93 -45.00 -23.05
CA ALA A 252 8.57 -45.16 -21.75
C ALA A 252 10.02 -45.63 -21.90
N SER A 253 10.94 -44.95 -21.23
CA SER A 253 12.35 -45.36 -21.15
C SER A 253 12.54 -46.30 -19.96
N GLY A 254 12.01 -47.53 -20.02
CA GLY A 254 12.36 -48.62 -19.09
C GLY A 254 11.23 -49.17 -18.21
N PRO A 255 11.47 -50.32 -17.53
CA PRO A 255 10.47 -51.10 -16.79
C PRO A 255 9.99 -50.48 -15.47
N ASP A 256 10.76 -49.54 -14.88
CA ASP A 256 10.41 -48.86 -13.61
C ASP A 256 9.70 -47.50 -13.82
N ALA A 257 9.24 -47.23 -15.05
CA ALA A 257 8.63 -45.96 -15.40
C ALA A 257 7.20 -45.86 -14.83
N VAL A 258 7.02 -45.05 -13.77
CA VAL A 258 5.67 -44.73 -13.24
C VAL A 258 4.91 -43.94 -14.28
N SER A 259 3.81 -44.48 -14.82
CA SER A 259 2.94 -43.74 -15.72
C SER A 259 2.03 -42.77 -14.96
N VAL A 260 2.06 -41.50 -15.34
CA VAL A 260 1.14 -40.43 -14.88
C VAL A 260 -0.26 -40.60 -15.53
N GLN A 261 -0.39 -41.41 -16.59
CA GLN A 261 -1.66 -41.73 -17.23
C GLN A 261 -1.88 -43.23 -17.38
N ASP A 262 -3.08 -43.68 -17.00
CA ASP A 262 -3.65 -44.93 -17.45
C ASP A 262 -4.25 -44.70 -18.85
N PRO A 263 -3.96 -45.53 -19.87
CA PRO A 263 -4.48 -45.37 -21.23
C PRO A 263 -6.02 -45.28 -21.33
N SER A 264 -6.74 -45.64 -20.28
CA SER A 264 -8.20 -45.81 -20.28
C SER A 264 -9.03 -44.70 -19.62
N THR A 265 -8.44 -43.64 -19.05
CA THR A 265 -9.20 -42.69 -18.20
C THR A 265 -9.20 -41.23 -18.67
N THR A 266 -10.36 -40.58 -18.54
CA THR A 266 -10.59 -39.14 -18.75
C THR A 266 -9.67 -38.26 -17.90
N PRO A 267 -9.26 -37.07 -18.40
CA PRO A 267 -8.27 -36.24 -17.73
C PRO A 267 -8.90 -35.43 -16.60
N ASP A 268 -8.92 -36.00 -15.40
CA ASP A 268 -9.16 -35.20 -14.20
C ASP A 268 -8.07 -34.14 -14.05
N ARG A 269 -8.45 -32.96 -13.57
CA ARG A 269 -7.68 -31.72 -13.74
C ARG A 269 -6.79 -31.37 -12.54
N GLU A 270 -6.35 -32.31 -11.72
CA GLU A 270 -5.38 -32.04 -10.63
C GLU A 270 -4.51 -33.27 -10.39
N ASN A 271 -3.41 -33.40 -11.13
CA ASN A 271 -2.75 -34.71 -11.32
C ASN A 271 -1.40 -34.86 -10.61
N LEU A 272 -0.82 -33.79 -10.09
CA LEU A 272 0.50 -33.84 -9.45
C LEU A 272 0.53 -33.01 -8.18
N MET A 273 1.27 -33.48 -7.19
CA MET A 273 1.60 -32.74 -5.97
C MET A 273 3.10 -32.86 -5.71
N PHE A 274 3.74 -31.74 -5.44
CA PHE A 274 5.12 -31.70 -4.96
C PHE A 274 5.14 -31.28 -3.51
N LYS A 275 5.93 -31.97 -2.70
CA LYS A 275 6.35 -31.49 -1.39
C LYS A 275 7.85 -31.30 -1.40
N LYS A 276 8.28 -30.07 -1.14
CA LYS A 276 9.69 -29.74 -0.95
C LYS A 276 10.12 -30.28 0.42
N ILE A 277 11.14 -31.12 0.44
CA ILE A 277 11.79 -31.56 1.70
C ILE A 277 12.89 -30.56 2.05
N ASP A 278 13.71 -30.21 1.05
CA ASP A 278 14.78 -29.22 1.11
C ASP A 278 15.00 -28.62 -0.29
N ASP A 279 16.02 -27.77 -0.48
CA ASP A 279 16.29 -27.12 -1.78
C ASP A 279 16.65 -28.08 -2.91
N LYS A 280 17.12 -29.30 -2.59
CA LYS A 280 17.55 -30.32 -3.55
C LYS A 280 16.67 -31.56 -3.53
N THR A 281 15.78 -31.72 -2.56
CA THR A 281 15.00 -32.95 -2.39
C THR A 281 13.52 -32.65 -2.38
N VAL A 282 12.77 -33.40 -3.17
CA VAL A 282 11.31 -33.28 -3.26
C VAL A 282 10.64 -34.64 -3.23
N VAL A 283 9.36 -34.66 -2.89
CA VAL A 283 8.48 -35.81 -3.09
C VAL A 283 7.44 -35.44 -4.13
N LEU A 284 7.33 -36.27 -5.15
CA LEU A 284 6.33 -36.15 -6.21
C LEU A 284 5.25 -37.21 -5.99
N TRP A 285 4.00 -36.78 -5.83
CA TRP A 285 2.82 -37.65 -5.90
C TRP A 285 2.07 -37.41 -7.20
N VAL A 286 1.55 -38.51 -7.73
CA VAL A 286 0.52 -38.48 -8.77
C VAL A 286 -0.84 -38.62 -8.09
N ILE A 287 -1.80 -37.82 -8.51
CA ILE A 287 -3.18 -37.84 -8.01
C ILE A 287 -4.07 -38.35 -9.14
N LYS A 288 -4.82 -39.42 -8.90
CA LYS A 288 -5.81 -39.99 -9.82
C LYS A 288 -7.17 -40.02 -9.13
N ASP A 289 -8.21 -39.47 -9.76
CA ASP A 289 -9.58 -39.40 -9.24
C ASP A 289 -9.66 -38.85 -7.80
N GLY A 290 -8.82 -37.83 -7.50
CA GLY A 290 -8.72 -37.20 -6.19
C GLY A 290 -7.99 -38.01 -5.11
N ARG A 291 -7.39 -39.17 -5.44
CA ARG A 291 -6.59 -40.01 -4.53
C ARG A 291 -5.12 -40.07 -4.95
N PHE A 292 -4.22 -40.15 -3.98
CA PHE A 292 -2.79 -40.35 -4.25
C PHE A 292 -2.53 -41.76 -4.76
N THR A 293 -1.77 -41.88 -5.85
CA THR A 293 -1.32 -43.19 -6.36
C THR A 293 -0.01 -43.58 -5.67
N GLY A 294 -0.12 -44.25 -4.52
CA GLY A 294 1.01 -44.72 -3.72
C GLY A 294 1.65 -43.67 -2.79
N ASP A 295 2.81 -44.01 -2.22
CA ASP A 295 3.47 -43.24 -1.15
C ASP A 295 4.22 -41.98 -1.62
N GLY A 296 4.30 -41.77 -2.94
CA GLY A 296 5.05 -40.67 -3.56
C GLY A 296 6.52 -41.01 -3.81
N ARG A 297 7.06 -40.47 -4.90
CA ARG A 297 8.45 -40.72 -5.32
C ARG A 297 9.36 -39.64 -4.75
N LYS A 298 10.31 -40.03 -3.91
CA LYS A 298 11.37 -39.13 -3.43
C LYS A 298 12.41 -38.93 -4.54
N LEU A 299 12.68 -37.68 -4.86
CA LEU A 299 13.56 -37.25 -5.94
C LEU A 299 14.60 -36.28 -5.39
N SER A 300 15.82 -36.42 -5.88
CA SER A 300 16.96 -35.55 -5.55
C SER A 300 17.45 -34.83 -6.79
N TYR A 301 17.84 -33.58 -6.60
CA TYR A 301 18.32 -32.68 -7.63
C TYR A 301 19.69 -33.17 -8.11
N CYS A 302 19.81 -33.37 -9.42
CA CYS A 302 21.04 -33.85 -10.04
C CYS A 302 22.18 -32.84 -9.87
N SER A 303 23.42 -33.33 -9.99
CA SER A 303 24.64 -32.54 -9.83
C SER A 303 24.68 -31.28 -10.72
N ASP A 304 25.35 -30.22 -10.27
CA ASP A 304 25.40 -28.95 -11.00
C ASP A 304 25.96 -29.08 -12.42
N GLN A 305 26.81 -30.08 -12.66
CA GLN A 305 27.31 -30.41 -14.00
C GLN A 305 26.17 -30.86 -14.92
N VAL A 306 25.30 -31.75 -14.46
CA VAL A 306 24.11 -32.21 -15.20
C VAL A 306 23.15 -31.04 -15.43
N GLN A 307 22.91 -30.20 -14.42
CA GLN A 307 22.04 -29.03 -14.57
C GLN A 307 22.56 -28.04 -15.61
N ARG A 308 23.87 -27.77 -15.61
CA ARG A 308 24.50 -26.91 -16.62
C ARG A 308 24.40 -27.52 -18.02
N ALA A 309 24.65 -28.82 -18.16
CA ALA A 309 24.53 -29.52 -19.44
C ALA A 309 23.09 -29.43 -19.99
N TYR A 310 22.09 -29.68 -19.13
CA TYR A 310 20.67 -29.52 -19.47
C TYR A 310 20.34 -28.08 -19.90
N ALA A 311 20.79 -27.09 -19.13
CA ALA A 311 20.54 -25.68 -19.45
C ALA A 311 21.14 -25.26 -20.80
N VAL A 312 22.33 -25.75 -21.15
CA VAL A 312 22.98 -25.48 -22.44
C VAL A 312 22.22 -26.12 -23.60
N GLN A 313 21.88 -27.41 -23.50
CA GLN A 313 21.12 -28.13 -24.53
C GLN A 313 19.77 -27.45 -24.84
N HIS A 314 19.08 -26.98 -23.80
CA HIS A 314 17.78 -26.33 -23.94
C HIS A 314 17.83 -24.82 -24.19
N ARG A 315 19.02 -24.19 -24.18
CA ARG A 315 19.26 -22.86 -24.76
C ARG A 315 19.61 -22.95 -26.25
N ALA A 316 20.41 -23.96 -26.65
CA ALA A 316 20.82 -24.17 -28.04
C ALA A 316 19.65 -24.56 -28.97
N GLY A 317 18.64 -25.29 -28.48
CA GLY A 317 17.42 -25.61 -29.24
C GLY A 317 16.52 -24.42 -29.60
N LYS A 318 16.80 -23.20 -29.11
CA LYS A 318 16.13 -21.96 -29.54
C LYS A 318 16.75 -21.33 -30.80
N GLN A 319 17.98 -21.69 -31.17
CA GLN A 319 18.67 -21.09 -32.32
C GLN A 319 18.48 -21.84 -33.64
N THR A 320 17.91 -23.06 -33.65
CA THR A 320 17.73 -23.88 -34.85
C THR A 320 16.32 -23.88 -35.44
N ARG A 321 15.45 -22.95 -35.02
CA ARG A 321 14.18 -22.65 -35.70
C ARG A 321 14.17 -21.19 -36.14
N ASN A 322 14.85 -20.93 -37.26
CA ASN A 322 14.54 -19.84 -38.19
C ASN A 322 14.13 -20.49 -39.51
#